data_AF-A0A447N5T2-F1
#
_entry.id   AF-A0A447N5T2-F1
#
_cell.length_a   1.000
_cell.length_b   1.000
_cell.length_c   1.000
_cell.angle_alpha   90.00
_cell.angle_beta   90.00
_cell.angle_gamma   90.00
#
_symmetry.space_group_name_H-M   'P 1'
#
loop_
_entity.id
_entity.type
_entity.pdbx_description
1 polymer ?
#
loop_
_entity_poly.entity_id
_entity_poly.type
_entity_poly.pdbx_seq_one_letter_code
_entity_poly.pdbx_strand_id
1 'polypeptide(L)'
;MASAPFVDAVNDYINTQGHHGHGDDMQCYAMPETLHDLAVTVWVRNLNNISDDEQKRLKDGIENLIRCAFRENTDYDVRRTWPYSRFSFSQLGREIHKNFPVTESLNFSLDDIASELNVPRLKSLVVSIENE
;
A
#
# COMPACT_ATOMS: atom_id res chain seq x y z
N MET A 1 4.89 10.87 2.95
CA MET A 1 5.09 12.18 2.29
C MET A 1 6.43 12.30 1.58
N ALA A 2 6.45 12.95 0.40
CA ALA A 2 7.70 13.43 -0.20
C ALA A 2 8.33 14.50 0.72
N SER A 3 9.65 14.47 0.88
CA SER A 3 10.32 15.42 1.77
C SER A 3 10.32 16.83 1.17
N ALA A 4 10.28 17.86 2.02
CA ALA A 4 10.40 19.24 1.55
C ALA A 4 11.63 19.47 0.65
N PRO A 5 12.83 18.96 1.00
CA PRO A 5 14.00 19.07 0.11
C PRO A 5 13.80 18.45 -1.28
N PHE A 6 13.03 17.37 -1.39
CA PHE A 6 12.73 16.76 -2.69
C PHE A 6 11.77 17.62 -3.52
N VAL A 7 10.72 18.16 -2.89
CA VAL A 7 9.76 19.05 -3.56
C VAL A 7 10.45 20.33 -4.02
N ASP A 8 11.34 20.89 -3.19
CA ASP A 8 12.13 22.08 -3.52
C ASP A 8 13.09 21.81 -4.70
N ALA A 9 13.77 20.66 -4.70
CA ALA A 9 14.64 20.27 -5.82
C ALA A 9 13.89 20.12 -7.15
N VAL A 10 12.66 19.58 -7.12
CA VAL A 10 11.80 19.49 -8.31
C VAL A 10 11.38 20.89 -8.78
N ASN A 11 10.99 21.76 -7.84
CA ASN A 11 10.59 23.13 -8.18
C ASN A 11 11.75 23.95 -8.76
N ASP A 12 12.97 23.79 -8.24
CA ASP A 12 14.17 24.40 -8.82
C ASP A 12 14.41 23.90 -10.25
N TYR A 13 14.43 22.57 -10.43
CA TYR A 13 14.62 21.95 -11.75
C TYR A 13 13.63 22.49 -12.78
N ILE A 14 12.37 22.69 -12.41
CA ILE A 14 11.35 23.20 -13.34
C ILE A 14 11.52 24.70 -13.61
N ASN A 15 11.64 25.52 -12.56
CA ASN A 15 11.52 26.98 -12.68
C ASN A 15 12.84 27.70 -12.99
N THR A 16 13.99 27.16 -12.58
CA THR A 16 15.29 27.84 -12.73
C THR A 16 16.12 27.25 -13.86
N GLN A 17 15.92 25.97 -14.19
CA GLN A 17 16.71 25.24 -15.20
C GLN A 17 16.04 25.21 -16.59
N GLY A 18 14.98 26.00 -16.79
CA GLY A 18 14.36 26.21 -18.10
C GLY A 18 13.45 25.08 -18.59
N HIS A 19 12.94 24.24 -17.68
CA HIS A 19 12.05 23.12 -18.00
C HIS A 19 10.55 23.49 -17.91
N HIS A 20 10.22 24.74 -18.24
CA HIS A 20 8.84 25.27 -18.28
C HIS A 20 8.62 26.18 -19.49
N GLY A 21 7.36 26.38 -19.89
CA GLY A 21 7.02 27.33 -20.95
C GLY A 21 7.37 28.77 -20.54
N HIS A 22 7.76 29.62 -21.49
CA HIS A 22 8.25 30.99 -21.20
C HIS A 22 7.25 31.92 -20.48
N GLY A 23 5.98 31.50 -20.32
CA GLY A 23 4.95 32.22 -19.57
C GLY A 23 4.21 31.37 -18.53
N ASP A 24 4.69 30.16 -18.21
CA ASP A 24 4.09 29.29 -17.21
C ASP A 24 4.82 29.45 -15.87
N ASP A 25 4.09 29.78 -14.80
CA ASP A 25 4.57 29.65 -13.42
C ASP A 25 4.10 28.30 -12.86
N MET A 26 5.01 27.33 -12.74
CA MET A 26 4.68 25.98 -12.26
C MET A 26 5.20 25.75 -10.84
N GLN A 27 4.30 25.37 -9.94
CA GLN A 27 4.63 25.03 -8.56
C GLN A 27 4.18 23.59 -8.25
N CYS A 28 5.13 22.76 -7.85
CA CYS A 28 4.90 21.42 -7.34
C CYS A 28 4.66 21.45 -5.83
N TYR A 29 3.71 20.62 -5.39
CA TYR A 29 3.37 20.36 -4.00
C TYR A 29 3.39 18.87 -3.71
N ALA A 30 3.62 18.50 -2.45
CA ALA A 30 3.43 17.13 -2.02
C ALA A 30 1.95 16.73 -2.14
N MET A 31 1.71 15.52 -2.62
CA MET A 31 0.35 14.99 -2.74
C MET A 31 -0.24 14.75 -1.35
N PRO A 32 -1.47 15.23 -1.06
CA PRO A 32 -2.13 14.95 0.21
C PRO A 32 -2.29 13.45 0.46
N GLU A 33 -2.25 13.06 1.73
CA GLU A 33 -2.37 11.65 2.15
C GLU A 33 -3.63 11.49 3.02
N THR A 34 -4.31 10.34 2.91
CA THR A 34 -5.31 9.89 3.89
C THR A 34 -4.73 8.72 4.68
N LEU A 35 -5.03 8.65 5.98
CA LEU A 35 -4.47 7.65 6.90
C LEU A 35 -5.56 6.65 7.30
N HIS A 36 -5.31 5.36 7.09
CA HIS A 36 -6.28 4.29 7.31
C HIS A 36 -5.76 3.26 8.32
N ASP A 37 -6.61 2.87 9.27
CA ASP A 37 -6.33 1.74 10.18
C ASP A 37 -6.88 0.46 9.54
N LEU A 38 -6.01 -0.51 9.26
CA LEU A 38 -6.38 -1.75 8.57
C LEU A 38 -6.10 -2.98 9.45
N ALA A 39 -7.13 -3.79 9.68
CA ALA A 39 -7.01 -5.12 10.23
C ALA A 39 -7.33 -6.17 9.15
N VAL A 40 -6.54 -7.24 9.12
CA VAL A 40 -6.71 -8.36 8.18
C VAL A 40 -6.67 -9.66 8.94
N THR A 41 -7.71 -10.47 8.77
CA THR A 41 -7.73 -11.86 9.27
C THR A 41 -7.49 -12.80 8.10
N VAL A 42 -6.53 -13.69 8.26
CA VAL A 42 -6.10 -14.67 7.25
C VAL A 42 -6.41 -16.06 7.78
N TRP A 43 -7.22 -16.84 7.06
CA TRP A 43 -7.50 -18.22 7.43
C TRP A 43 -6.63 -19.18 6.63
N VAL A 44 -6.08 -20.17 7.34
CA VAL A 44 -5.35 -21.31 6.76
C VAL A 44 -6.01 -22.61 7.19
N ARG A 45 -5.91 -23.64 6.36
CA ARG A 45 -6.62 -24.92 6.55
C ARG A 45 -6.27 -25.67 7.82
N ASN A 46 -4.99 -25.68 8.19
CA ASN A 46 -4.53 -26.33 9.42
C ASN A 46 -3.30 -25.61 9.98
N LEU A 47 -3.53 -24.69 10.91
CA LEU A 47 -2.50 -23.90 11.56
C LEU A 47 -1.50 -24.78 12.34
N ASN A 48 -1.96 -25.92 12.89
CA ASN A 48 -1.10 -26.85 13.63
C ASN A 48 -0.08 -27.58 12.74
N ASN A 49 -0.32 -27.59 11.42
CA ASN A 49 0.61 -28.16 10.44
C ASN A 49 1.66 -27.16 9.96
N ILE A 50 1.58 -25.90 10.41
CA ILE A 50 2.50 -24.83 10.06
C ILE A 50 3.33 -24.52 11.30
N SER A 51 4.66 -24.61 11.19
CA SER A 51 5.54 -24.27 12.30
C SER A 51 5.43 -22.79 12.68
N ASP A 52 5.75 -22.44 13.92
CA ASP A 52 5.71 -21.05 14.39
C ASP A 52 6.54 -20.10 13.51
N ASP A 53 7.70 -20.58 13.02
CA ASP A 53 8.55 -19.85 12.10
C ASP A 53 7.89 -19.63 10.73
N GLU A 54 7.17 -20.62 10.21
CA GLU A 54 6.43 -20.48 8.95
C GLU A 54 5.21 -19.57 9.11
N GLN A 55 4.49 -19.64 10.23
CA GLN A 55 3.40 -18.72 10.54
C GLN A 55 3.90 -17.28 10.61
N LYS A 56 5.05 -17.07 11.28
CA LYS A 56 5.68 -15.75 11.35
C LYS A 56 6.07 -15.25 9.96
N ARG A 57 6.72 -16.08 9.13
CA ARG A 57 7.09 -15.71 7.75
C ARG A 57 5.88 -15.40 6.88
N LEU A 58 4.80 -16.16 7.02
CA LEU A 58 3.54 -15.90 6.31
C LEU A 58 2.97 -14.55 6.72
N LYS A 59 2.88 -14.27 8.02
CA LYS A 59 2.41 -13.00 8.55
C LYS A 59 3.26 -11.84 8.05
N ASP A 60 4.58 -11.92 8.23
CA ASP A 60 5.52 -10.86 7.84
C ASP A 60 5.46 -10.61 6.32
N GLY A 61 5.33 -11.67 5.52
CA GLY A 61 5.17 -11.57 4.07
C GLY A 61 3.87 -10.87 3.66
N ILE A 62 2.73 -11.24 4.26
CA ILE A 62 1.44 -10.62 4.00
C ILE A 62 1.46 -9.14 4.42
N GLU A 63 2.02 -8.83 5.59
CA GLU A 63 2.20 -7.45 6.04
C GLU A 63 3.03 -6.64 5.05
N ASN A 64 4.15 -7.19 4.57
CA ASN A 64 5.02 -6.50 3.63
C ASN A 64 4.34 -6.26 2.27
N LEU A 65 3.57 -7.23 1.77
CA LEU A 65 2.78 -7.10 0.55
C LEU A 65 1.74 -5.98 0.68
N ILE A 66 1.00 -5.93 1.80
CA ILE A 66 0.01 -4.88 2.05
C ILE A 66 0.71 -3.52 2.14
N ARG A 67 1.83 -3.42 2.86
CA ARG A 67 2.64 -2.18 2.94
C ARG A 67 3.14 -1.71 1.57
N CYS A 68 3.49 -2.63 0.68
CA CYS A 68 3.77 -2.36 -0.73
C CYS A 68 2.58 -1.72 -1.46
N ALA A 69 1.39 -2.31 -1.30
CA ALA A 69 0.17 -1.78 -1.91
C ALA A 69 -0.15 -0.34 -1.42
N PHE A 70 0.13 -0.04 -0.15
CA PHE A 70 0.03 1.31 0.43
C PHE A 70 1.31 2.17 0.26
N ARG A 71 2.25 1.69 -0.55
CA ARG A 71 3.49 2.35 -1.02
C ARG A 71 4.43 2.78 0.11
N GLU A 72 4.56 1.97 1.15
CA GLU A 72 5.59 2.14 2.19
C GLU A 72 6.94 1.54 1.74
N ASN A 73 6.94 0.57 0.83
CA ASN A 73 8.13 0.00 0.21
C ASN A 73 7.81 -0.53 -1.20
N THR A 74 8.75 -1.25 -1.81
CA THR A 74 8.67 -1.73 -3.21
C THR A 74 9.05 -3.20 -3.37
N ASP A 75 8.99 -3.99 -2.30
CA ASP A 75 9.44 -5.39 -2.27
C ASP A 75 8.54 -6.34 -3.08
N TYR A 76 7.31 -5.91 -3.38
CA TYR A 76 6.32 -6.63 -4.18
C TYR A 76 5.83 -5.79 -5.36
N ASP A 77 5.64 -6.47 -6.49
CA ASP A 77 4.92 -5.94 -7.65
C ASP A 77 3.41 -6.23 -7.51
N VAL A 78 2.72 -5.31 -6.84
CA VAL A 78 1.29 -5.38 -6.53
C VAL A 78 0.61 -4.07 -6.88
N ARG A 79 -0.71 -4.12 -7.06
CA ARG A 79 -1.49 -2.90 -7.29
C ARG A 79 -1.32 -1.96 -6.10
N ARG A 80 -0.97 -0.71 -6.39
CA ARG A 80 -0.76 0.33 -5.38
C ARG A 80 -1.93 1.30 -5.28
N THR A 81 -2.03 1.98 -4.14
CA THR A 81 -2.94 3.12 -3.96
C THR A 81 -2.52 4.30 -4.86
N TRP A 82 -3.51 4.98 -5.42
CA TRP A 82 -3.34 6.11 -6.34
C TRP A 82 -4.47 7.13 -6.18
N PRO A 83 -4.21 8.44 -6.41
CA PRO A 83 -5.26 9.45 -6.47
C PRO A 83 -6.19 9.17 -7.66
N TYR A 84 -7.42 9.67 -7.57
CA TYR A 84 -8.47 9.48 -8.60
C TYR A 84 -8.70 8.02 -9.00
N SER A 85 -8.42 7.09 -8.09
CA SER A 85 -8.54 5.66 -8.33
C SER A 85 -9.25 4.99 -7.17
N ARG A 86 -9.99 3.92 -7.49
CA ARG A 86 -10.51 2.98 -6.51
C ARG A 86 -9.45 1.93 -6.22
N PHE A 87 -9.07 1.80 -4.95
CA PHE A 87 -8.27 0.68 -4.46
C PHE A 87 -9.21 -0.43 -4.01
N SER A 88 -9.12 -1.61 -4.64
CA SER A 88 -10.06 -2.71 -4.37
C SER A 88 -9.43 -3.77 -3.48
N PHE A 89 -10.06 -4.05 -2.35
CA PHE A 89 -9.61 -5.08 -1.41
C PHE A 89 -9.82 -6.49 -1.96
N SER A 90 -10.81 -6.68 -2.84
CA SER A 90 -10.96 -7.95 -3.57
C SER A 90 -9.73 -8.28 -4.44
N GLN A 91 -9.14 -7.26 -5.07
CA GLN A 91 -7.94 -7.42 -5.89
C GLN A 91 -6.69 -7.62 -5.03
N LEU A 92 -6.60 -6.90 -3.91
CA LEU A 92 -5.55 -7.14 -2.92
C LEU A 92 -5.60 -8.57 -2.38
N GLY A 93 -6.79 -9.06 -2.03
CA GLY A 93 -6.99 -10.45 -1.61
C GLY A 93 -6.53 -11.45 -2.66
N ARG A 94 -6.87 -11.22 -3.94
CA ARG A 94 -6.37 -12.04 -5.06
C ARG A 94 -4.84 -12.04 -5.16
N GLU A 95 -4.19 -10.89 -4.96
CA GLU A 95 -2.73 -10.78 -4.97
C GLU A 95 -2.10 -11.49 -3.77
N ILE A 96 -2.73 -11.45 -2.59
CA ILE A 96 -2.30 -12.20 -1.41
C ILE A 96 -2.40 -13.71 -1.68
N HIS A 97 -3.53 -14.23 -2.14
CA HIS A 97 -3.67 -15.65 -2.48
C HIS A 97 -2.65 -16.12 -3.52
N LYS A 98 -2.34 -15.26 -4.51
CA LYS A 98 -1.33 -15.56 -5.53
C LYS A 98 0.08 -15.68 -4.93
N ASN A 99 0.44 -14.81 -4.00
CA ASN A 99 1.78 -14.80 -3.40
C ASN A 99 1.91 -15.78 -2.22
N PHE A 100 0.81 -16.11 -1.56
CA PHE A 100 0.76 -16.97 -0.38
C PHE A 100 -0.31 -18.06 -0.54
N PRO A 101 -0.03 -19.13 -1.31
CA PRO A 101 -1.02 -20.15 -1.67
C PRO A 101 -1.60 -20.96 -0.50
N VAL A 102 -0.98 -20.89 0.68
CA VAL A 102 -1.48 -21.53 1.91
C VAL A 102 -2.68 -20.79 2.52
N THR A 103 -2.94 -19.55 2.07
CA THR A 103 -4.10 -18.75 2.51
C THR A 103 -5.37 -19.22 1.81
N GLU A 104 -6.36 -19.65 2.60
CA GLU A 104 -7.64 -20.16 2.09
C GLU A 104 -8.68 -19.04 1.98
N SER A 105 -8.73 -18.15 2.99
CA SER A 105 -9.66 -17.02 3.03
C SER A 105 -9.04 -15.80 3.69
N LEU A 106 -9.62 -14.63 3.40
CA LEU A 106 -9.17 -13.32 3.87
C LEU A 106 -10.38 -12.46 4.24
N ASN A 107 -10.28 -11.72 5.34
CA ASN A 107 -11.22 -10.66 5.68
C ASN A 107 -10.45 -9.38 5.97
N PHE A 108 -10.88 -8.29 5.33
CA PHE A 108 -10.35 -6.96 5.57
C PHE A 108 -11.37 -6.16 6.38
N SER A 109 -10.90 -5.34 7.32
CA SER A 109 -11.76 -4.47 8.13
C SER A 109 -12.30 -3.25 7.38
N LEU A 110 -11.81 -3.01 6.15
CA LEU A 110 -12.17 -1.86 5.32
C LEU A 110 -12.81 -2.33 4.01
N ASP A 111 -13.74 -1.51 3.51
CA ASP A 111 -14.23 -1.59 2.15
C ASP A 111 -13.28 -0.93 1.15
N ASP A 112 -13.56 -1.10 -0.14
CA ASP A 112 -12.83 -0.44 -1.23
C ASP A 112 -12.70 1.08 -1.01
N ILE A 113 -11.48 1.61 -1.16
CA ILE A 113 -11.18 3.03 -0.95
C ILE A 113 -11.29 3.77 -2.28
N ALA A 114 -12.19 4.75 -2.37
CA ALA A 114 -12.26 5.69 -3.49
C ALA A 114 -11.46 6.95 -3.18
N SER A 115 -10.39 7.19 -3.94
CA SER A 115 -9.51 8.33 -3.71
C SER A 115 -9.83 9.49 -4.65
N GLU A 116 -9.84 10.70 -4.12
CA GLU A 116 -9.87 11.95 -4.91
C GLU A 116 -8.42 12.41 -5.16
N LEU A 117 -8.11 13.69 -4.96
CA LEU A 117 -6.74 14.22 -5.02
C LEU A 117 -5.95 13.92 -3.73
N ASN A 118 -5.91 12.65 -3.32
CA ASN A 118 -5.13 12.18 -2.20
C ASN A 118 -4.67 10.74 -2.40
N VAL A 119 -3.62 10.33 -1.66
CA VAL A 119 -3.11 8.96 -1.67
C VAL A 119 -3.38 8.28 -0.33
N PRO A 120 -4.14 7.16 -0.32
CA PRO A 120 -4.30 6.35 0.87
C PRO A 120 -2.98 5.75 1.36
N ARG A 121 -2.72 5.89 2.66
CA ARG A 121 -1.59 5.33 3.42
C ARG A 121 -2.10 4.58 4.64
N LEU A 122 -1.28 3.69 5.19
CA LEU A 122 -1.59 3.03 6.45
C LEU A 122 -1.22 3.95 7.61
N LYS A 123 -2.14 4.07 8.55
CA LYS A 123 -1.87 4.59 9.89
C LYS A 123 -1.40 3.45 10.80
N SER A 124 -2.08 2.32 10.70
CA SER A 124 -1.75 1.08 11.38
C SER A 124 -2.13 -0.12 10.52
N LEU A 125 -1.43 -1.23 10.72
CA LEU A 125 -1.72 -2.51 10.08
C LEU A 125 -1.63 -3.61 11.14
N VAL A 126 -2.67 -4.43 11.24
CA VAL A 126 -2.70 -5.62 12.09
C VAL A 126 -3.08 -6.82 11.23
N VAL A 127 -2.21 -7.83 11.18
CA VAL A 127 -2.50 -9.10 10.51
C VAL A 127 -2.58 -10.23 11.56
N SER A 128 -3.69 -10.96 11.55
CA SER A 128 -3.88 -12.19 12.32
C SER A 128 -3.98 -13.40 11.37
N ILE A 129 -3.43 -14.53 11.82
CA ILE A 129 -3.57 -15.82 11.15
C ILE A 129 -4.41 -16.70 12.05
N GLU A 130 -5.47 -17.28 11.49
CA GLU A 130 -6.43 -18.13 12.17
C GLU A 130 -6.61 -19.45 11.42
N ASN A 131 -7.12 -20.46 12.13
CA ASN A 131 -7.52 -21.71 11.49
C ASN A 131 -8.92 -21.54 10.89
N GLU A 132 -9.15 -22.11 9.71
CA GLU A 132 -10.51 -22.23 9.13
C GLU A 132 -11.48 -23.00 10.06
#